data_AF-A0A921SXK9-F1
#
_entry.id   AF-A0A921SXK9-F1
#
_cell.length_a   1.000
_cell.length_b   1.000
_cell.length_c   1.000
_cell.angle_alpha   90.00
_cell.angle_beta   90.00
_cell.angle_gamma   90.00
#
_symmetry.space_group_name_H-M   'P 1'
#
loop_
_entity.id
_entity.type
_entity.pdbx_description
1 polymer ?
#
loop_
_entity_poly.entity_id
_entity_poly.type
_entity_poly.pdbx_seq_one_letter_code
_entity_poly.pdbx_strand_id
1 'polypeptide(L)'
;MSQTPPPNDPYGTEPGAPAPHGAEPGSPTSDPALHPHDPFAYDDSTRQAPAPQAQQPPAPQPSAPQPSAGTYDAPAGGYAAPGAAGASAQSGHSPYGAPHTAPAGDGPDQPAPGTKGVYEGPLSGQPLSRSDSRMWALFSQLAVVLGHVVSWGFLGWVGPLIIFMMYKDRDRFVRFHAAEALNGAIAVVIAQIVLGILITIFGVVTLGFGFALYPLVGLPALVQLIFSIIGAVKANQGEYWAYPVNLRLVK
;
A
#
# COMPACT_ATOMS: atom_id res chain seq x y z
N MET A 1 -74.90 -5.97 27.07
CA MET A 1 -74.64 -6.87 28.21
C MET A 1 -73.15 -6.75 28.51
N SER A 2 -72.80 -6.25 29.69
CA SER A 2 -71.41 -6.16 30.14
C SER A 2 -70.91 -7.53 30.59
N GLN A 3 -69.61 -7.78 30.44
CA GLN A 3 -68.68 -8.43 31.39
C GLN A 3 -67.41 -8.82 30.59
N THR A 4 -66.24 -8.35 31.05
CA THR A 4 -64.91 -8.67 30.51
C THR A 4 -64.24 -9.76 31.40
N PRO A 5 -62.97 -10.19 31.20
CA PRO A 5 -62.48 -11.57 31.49
C PRO A 5 -61.89 -11.67 32.93
N PRO A 6 -61.00 -12.62 33.33
CA PRO A 6 -60.39 -13.80 32.66
C PRO A 6 -60.66 -15.10 33.47
N PRO A 7 -59.77 -16.09 33.77
CA PRO A 7 -58.29 -16.19 33.72
C PRO A 7 -57.72 -17.07 32.58
N ASN A 8 -56.39 -17.23 32.55
CA ASN A 8 -55.70 -18.38 31.95
C ASN A 8 -55.90 -19.62 32.83
N ASP A 9 -55.98 -20.81 32.24
CA ASP A 9 -55.64 -22.07 32.92
C ASP A 9 -54.67 -22.88 32.03
N PRO A 10 -53.39 -23.04 32.42
CA PRO A 10 -52.34 -23.49 31.50
C PRO A 10 -52.12 -25.02 31.39
N TYR A 11 -52.94 -25.86 32.05
CA TYR A 11 -52.74 -27.32 32.06
C TYR A 11 -54.03 -28.13 31.86
N GLY A 12 -54.38 -28.41 30.60
CA GLY A 12 -55.37 -29.42 30.21
C GLY A 12 -54.70 -30.56 29.44
N THR A 13 -54.62 -31.75 30.06
CA THR A 13 -53.96 -32.95 29.52
C THR A 13 -54.96 -34.04 29.15
N GLU A 14 -54.91 -34.59 27.92
CA GLU A 14 -55.38 -35.95 27.57
C GLU A 14 -54.83 -36.39 26.19
N PRO A 15 -54.85 -37.69 25.79
CA PRO A 15 -53.55 -38.35 25.55
C PRO A 15 -53.39 -39.12 24.22
N GLY A 16 -52.13 -39.27 23.78
CA GLY A 16 -51.72 -40.18 22.70
C GLY A 16 -50.20 -40.39 22.68
N ALA A 17 -49.74 -41.63 22.91
CA ALA A 17 -48.33 -42.02 23.00
C ALA A 17 -47.77 -42.50 21.63
N PRO A 18 -46.44 -42.75 21.44
CA PRO A 18 -45.33 -42.66 22.41
C PRO A 18 -44.12 -41.81 21.98
N ALA A 19 -43.25 -41.52 22.95
CA ALA A 19 -41.91 -40.90 22.84
C ALA A 19 -40.83 -41.97 22.48
N PRO A 20 -39.50 -41.66 22.34
CA PRO A 20 -38.79 -40.42 22.70
C PRO A 20 -37.65 -39.95 21.76
N HIS A 21 -37.64 -38.68 21.35
CA HIS A 21 -36.48 -38.07 20.67
C HIS A 21 -36.17 -36.65 21.19
N GLY A 22 -34.89 -36.41 21.50
CA GLY A 22 -34.30 -35.07 21.54
C GLY A 22 -34.40 -34.30 22.86
N ALA A 23 -33.57 -34.68 23.84
CA ALA A 23 -33.08 -33.70 24.81
C ALA A 23 -32.00 -32.81 24.16
N GLU A 24 -31.72 -31.67 24.80
CA GLU A 24 -30.61 -30.73 24.56
C GLU A 24 -29.23 -31.40 24.86
N PRO A 25 -28.12 -30.66 25.02
CA PRO A 25 -27.51 -29.62 24.18
C PRO A 25 -26.05 -30.00 23.78
N GLY A 26 -25.41 -29.17 22.95
CA GLY A 26 -23.94 -29.03 22.99
C GLY A 26 -23.14 -29.58 21.81
N SER A 27 -21.88 -29.15 21.79
CA SER A 27 -20.84 -29.35 20.77
C SER A 27 -20.67 -30.79 20.29
N PRO A 28 -20.36 -31.02 18.99
CA PRO A 28 -19.82 -32.30 18.55
C PRO A 28 -18.47 -32.56 19.23
N THR A 29 -18.47 -33.44 20.22
CA THR A 29 -17.25 -33.97 20.84
C THR A 29 -16.59 -34.92 19.85
N SER A 30 -15.39 -34.57 19.37
CA SER A 30 -14.58 -35.43 18.53
C SER A 30 -14.02 -36.60 19.35
N ASP A 31 -14.76 -37.70 19.44
CA ASP A 31 -14.25 -38.97 19.99
C ASP A 31 -13.50 -39.74 18.89
N PRO A 32 -12.16 -39.90 18.97
CA PRO A 32 -11.38 -40.58 17.95
C PRO A 32 -11.62 -42.10 17.91
N ALA A 33 -12.27 -42.68 18.92
CA ALA A 33 -12.39 -44.14 19.06
C ALA A 33 -13.40 -44.79 18.10
N LEU A 34 -14.30 -44.01 17.47
CA LEU A 34 -15.43 -44.55 16.70
C LEU A 34 -15.20 -44.66 15.18
N HIS A 35 -14.08 -44.17 14.64
CA HIS A 35 -13.79 -44.20 13.20
C HIS A 35 -12.34 -44.66 12.89
N PRO A 36 -12.05 -45.97 12.89
CA PRO A 36 -10.68 -46.49 12.68
C PRO A 36 -10.05 -46.21 11.31
N HIS A 37 -10.86 -45.83 10.31
CA HIS A 37 -10.44 -45.67 8.91
C HIS A 37 -11.07 -44.43 8.22
N ASP A 38 -11.01 -43.27 8.88
CA ASP A 38 -11.20 -41.99 8.19
C ASP A 38 -9.86 -41.48 7.63
N PRO A 39 -9.67 -41.36 6.30
CA PRO A 39 -8.44 -40.86 5.70
C PRO A 39 -8.20 -39.35 5.91
N PHE A 40 -9.13 -38.63 6.55
CA PHE A 40 -9.01 -37.22 6.92
C PHE A 40 -8.92 -36.97 8.43
N ALA A 41 -8.83 -38.03 9.25
CA ALA A 41 -8.57 -37.88 10.68
C ALA A 41 -7.18 -37.25 10.92
N TYR A 42 -7.16 -36.15 11.67
CA TYR A 42 -5.92 -35.48 12.07
C TYR A 42 -5.22 -36.27 13.18
N ASP A 43 -4.04 -36.81 12.88
CA ASP A 43 -3.17 -37.46 13.86
C ASP A 43 -2.37 -36.42 14.68
N ASP A 44 -2.80 -36.18 15.92
CA ASP A 44 -2.13 -35.25 16.86
C ASP A 44 -0.87 -35.86 17.51
N SER A 45 -0.53 -37.12 17.24
CA SER A 45 0.63 -37.81 17.84
C SER A 45 1.99 -37.26 17.40
N THR A 46 2.01 -36.37 16.39
CA THR A 46 3.24 -35.72 15.90
C THR A 46 3.53 -34.35 16.52
N ARG A 47 2.68 -33.84 17.44
CA ARG A 47 2.98 -32.63 18.22
C ARG A 47 4.00 -32.91 19.32
N GLN A 48 5.27 -32.93 18.94
CA GLN A 48 6.38 -32.89 19.87
C GLN A 48 6.43 -31.49 20.53
N ALA A 49 5.90 -31.39 21.75
CA ALA A 49 5.86 -30.13 22.49
C ALA A 49 7.28 -29.56 22.69
N PRO A 50 7.52 -28.26 22.49
CA PRO A 50 8.77 -27.63 22.90
C PRO A 50 8.99 -27.83 24.40
N ALA A 51 10.18 -28.32 24.77
CA ALA A 51 10.53 -28.49 26.18
C ALA A 51 10.41 -27.14 26.92
N PRO A 52 9.94 -27.11 28.18
CA PRO A 52 9.86 -25.87 28.95
C PRO A 52 11.25 -25.29 29.14
N GLN A 53 11.54 -24.19 28.45
CA GLN A 53 12.77 -23.44 28.62
C GLN A 53 12.78 -22.84 30.03
N ALA A 54 13.73 -23.30 30.87
CA ALA A 54 13.97 -22.69 32.16
C ALA A 54 14.32 -21.22 31.95
N GLN A 55 13.60 -20.32 32.64
CA GLN A 55 13.82 -18.88 32.56
C GLN A 55 15.24 -18.55 33.06
N GLN A 56 16.16 -18.26 32.15
CA GLN A 56 17.45 -17.69 32.51
C GLN A 56 17.23 -16.25 33.01
N PRO A 57 17.77 -15.87 34.19
CA PRO A 57 17.71 -14.49 34.64
C PRO A 57 18.53 -13.59 33.68
N PRO A 58 18.11 -12.34 33.44
CA PRO A 58 18.81 -11.44 32.55
C PRO A 58 20.23 -11.15 33.06
N ALA A 59 21.23 -11.30 32.18
CA ALA A 59 22.59 -10.93 32.49
C ALA A 59 22.70 -9.40 32.70
N PRO A 60 23.50 -8.92 33.67
CA PRO A 60 23.72 -7.49 33.86
C PRO A 60 24.42 -6.89 32.63
N GLN A 61 23.77 -5.91 31.99
CA GLN A 61 24.38 -5.16 30.89
C GLN A 61 25.57 -4.34 31.39
N PRO A 62 26.74 -4.36 30.70
CA PRO A 62 27.80 -3.40 30.98
C PRO A 62 27.32 -1.98 30.65
N SER A 63 27.36 -1.08 31.64
CA SER A 63 27.02 0.32 31.46
C SER A 63 28.08 1.01 30.57
N ALA A 64 27.67 1.42 29.37
CA ALA A 64 28.49 2.26 28.50
C ALA A 64 28.72 3.63 29.19
N PRO A 65 29.96 4.17 29.24
CA PRO A 65 30.21 5.48 29.83
C PRO A 65 29.49 6.59 29.06
N GLN A 66 28.70 7.41 29.77
CA GLN A 66 28.22 8.69 29.23
C GLN A 66 29.41 9.61 28.95
N PRO A 67 29.47 10.32 27.81
CA PRO A 67 30.48 11.34 27.59
C PRO A 67 30.22 12.51 28.55
N SER A 68 31.13 12.72 29.50
CA SER A 68 31.14 13.87 30.39
C SER A 68 31.42 15.15 29.60
N ALA A 69 30.71 16.23 29.95
CA ALA A 69 30.91 17.54 29.34
C ALA A 69 32.28 18.12 29.74
N GLY A 70 33.29 17.88 28.89
CA GLY A 70 34.62 18.48 29.02
C GLY A 70 34.55 19.98 28.78
N THR A 71 34.77 20.76 29.84
CA THR A 71 35.01 22.21 29.71
C THR A 71 36.42 22.39 29.16
N TYR A 72 36.54 22.86 27.91
CA TYR A 72 37.82 23.20 27.31
C TYR A 72 38.07 24.70 27.42
N ASP A 73 39.04 25.06 28.24
CA ASP A 73 39.60 26.41 28.34
C ASP A 73 40.24 26.83 27.01
N ALA A 74 40.10 28.11 26.64
CA ALA A 74 40.60 28.65 25.37
C ALA A 74 41.54 29.84 25.61
N PRO A 75 42.77 29.84 25.06
CA PRO A 75 43.64 31.01 25.09
C PRO A 75 43.43 31.92 23.87
N ALA A 76 42.92 33.11 24.18
CA ALA A 76 42.97 34.41 23.48
C ALA A 76 43.65 34.55 22.09
N GLY A 77 42.89 35.14 21.15
CA GLY A 77 43.38 35.88 19.98
C GLY A 77 42.31 36.05 18.88
N GLY A 78 41.92 37.24 18.42
CA GLY A 78 42.36 38.57 18.85
C GLY A 78 41.99 39.72 17.90
N TYR A 79 40.78 39.78 17.32
CA TYR A 79 40.32 40.93 16.53
C TYR A 79 38.83 41.21 16.78
N ALA A 80 38.46 42.50 16.93
CA ALA A 80 37.13 42.93 17.34
C ALA A 80 36.18 43.20 16.16
N ALA A 81 34.87 43.06 16.42
CA ALA A 81 33.78 43.49 15.54
C ALA A 81 33.54 45.03 15.62
N PRO A 82 32.53 45.58 14.92
CA PRO A 82 31.23 45.65 15.59
C PRO A 82 29.98 45.52 14.70
N GLY A 83 28.89 45.05 15.33
CA GLY A 83 27.50 45.39 14.98
C GLY A 83 26.64 44.28 14.36
N ALA A 84 25.38 44.07 14.73
CA ALA A 84 24.63 44.31 15.98
C ALA A 84 23.23 43.66 15.84
N ALA A 85 22.57 43.35 16.96
CA ALA A 85 21.23 42.73 17.10
C ALA A 85 21.10 41.29 16.52
N GLY A 86 20.66 40.27 17.26
CA GLY A 86 20.16 40.22 18.64
C GLY A 86 18.68 39.86 18.69
N ALA A 87 18.37 38.56 18.83
CA ALA A 87 17.05 38.06 19.21
C ALA A 87 17.17 36.66 19.84
N SER A 88 17.12 36.60 21.17
CA SER A 88 17.00 35.36 21.93
C SER A 88 15.54 34.92 22.05
N ALA A 89 15.30 33.62 21.92
CA ALA A 89 14.18 32.83 22.47
C ALA A 89 12.81 33.50 22.69
N GLN A 90 11.78 32.98 22.01
CA GLN A 90 10.43 32.94 22.60
C GLN A 90 9.66 31.67 22.24
N SER A 91 9.44 30.82 23.24
CA SER A 91 8.53 29.68 23.19
C SER A 91 7.08 30.15 23.21
N GLY A 92 6.40 30.08 22.06
CA GLY A 92 4.98 30.41 21.92
C GLY A 92 4.08 29.19 22.05
N HIS A 93 3.26 29.14 23.11
CA HIS A 93 2.07 28.28 23.15
C HIS A 93 1.02 28.84 22.17
N SER A 94 0.52 28.02 21.24
CA SER A 94 -0.70 28.29 20.48
C SER A 94 -1.75 27.22 20.80
N PRO A 95 -2.84 27.57 21.52
CA PRO A 95 -3.95 26.65 21.75
C PRO A 95 -4.94 26.64 20.58
N TYR A 96 -5.63 25.51 20.39
CA TYR A 96 -6.68 25.22 19.40
C TYR A 96 -6.29 25.18 17.91
N GLY A 97 -6.73 24.11 17.23
CA GLY A 97 -6.73 23.99 15.77
C GLY A 97 -5.70 23.03 15.16
N ALA A 98 -5.56 21.82 15.70
CA ALA A 98 -4.70 20.80 15.08
C ALA A 98 -5.27 20.35 13.72
N PRO A 99 -4.56 20.51 12.59
CA PRO A 99 -4.82 19.67 11.44
C PRO A 99 -4.45 18.23 11.83
N HIS A 100 -5.23 17.25 11.38
CA HIS A 100 -4.97 15.84 11.68
C HIS A 100 -3.65 15.39 11.04
N THR A 101 -2.55 15.50 11.78
CA THR A 101 -1.33 14.79 11.47
C THR A 101 -1.64 13.30 11.57
N ALA A 102 -1.56 12.59 10.44
CA ALA A 102 -1.54 11.14 10.45
C ALA A 102 -0.49 10.67 11.48
N PRO A 103 -0.72 9.56 12.21
CA PRO A 103 0.20 9.11 13.25
C PRO A 103 1.62 9.04 12.68
N ALA A 104 2.56 9.69 13.37
CA ALA A 104 3.98 9.65 13.03
C ALA A 104 4.52 8.24 13.31
N GLY A 105 4.25 7.33 12.39
CA GLY A 105 4.82 5.99 12.39
C GLY A 105 6.19 6.04 11.74
N ASP A 106 7.25 5.88 12.53
CA ASP A 106 8.62 5.79 12.05
C ASP A 106 8.74 4.76 10.92
N GLY A 107 9.08 5.21 9.72
CA GLY A 107 9.43 4.30 8.63
C GLY A 107 9.51 4.94 7.24
N PRO A 108 10.08 4.20 6.27
CA PRO A 108 10.68 4.76 5.07
C PRO A 108 9.71 5.22 3.96
N ASP A 109 8.39 5.26 4.18
CA ASP A 109 7.41 5.63 3.13
C ASP A 109 7.14 7.15 3.06
N GLN A 110 8.12 7.98 3.43
CA GLN A 110 8.05 9.44 3.25
C GLN A 110 8.82 9.83 1.98
N PRO A 111 8.22 10.61 1.05
CA PRO A 111 8.89 10.97 -0.19
C PRO A 111 10.14 11.80 0.08
N ALA A 112 11.22 11.49 -0.63
CA ALA A 112 12.47 12.24 -0.53
C ALA A 112 12.24 13.74 -0.88
N PRO A 113 12.98 14.69 -0.25
CA PRO A 113 12.86 16.11 -0.55
C PRO A 113 12.99 16.39 -2.06
N GLY A 114 12.02 17.08 -2.65
CA GLY A 114 12.00 17.40 -4.08
C GLY A 114 11.46 16.30 -5.00
N THR A 115 10.89 15.21 -4.47
CA THR A 115 10.18 14.20 -5.27
C THR A 115 9.01 14.85 -6.03
N LYS A 116 9.12 14.89 -7.36
CA LYS A 116 8.14 15.55 -8.23
C LYS A 116 6.90 14.69 -8.45
N GLY A 117 5.71 15.27 -8.34
CA GLY A 117 4.45 14.57 -8.64
C GLY A 117 3.74 13.96 -7.43
N VAL A 118 4.30 14.10 -6.23
CA VAL A 118 3.61 13.76 -4.99
C VAL A 118 2.42 14.70 -4.82
N TYR A 119 1.22 14.15 -4.59
CA TYR A 119 0.06 14.93 -4.15
C TYR A 119 0.28 15.41 -2.71
N GLU A 120 -0.01 16.67 -2.40
CA GLU A 120 0.19 17.25 -1.06
C GLU A 120 -1.12 17.50 -0.30
N GLY A 121 -2.27 17.45 -0.98
CA GLY A 121 -3.56 17.79 -0.39
C GLY A 121 -4.07 16.77 0.64
N PRO A 122 -5.22 17.07 1.28
CA PRO A 122 -5.90 16.16 2.20
C PRO A 122 -6.31 14.85 1.51
N LEU A 123 -6.31 13.77 2.30
CA LEU A 123 -6.90 12.48 1.96
C LEU A 123 -8.23 12.35 2.72
N SER A 124 -9.21 11.67 2.14
CA SER A 124 -10.59 11.57 2.68
C SER A 124 -11.09 10.14 2.85
N GLY A 125 -10.36 9.14 2.35
CA GLY A 125 -10.72 7.73 2.50
C GLY A 125 -9.96 7.01 3.62
N GLN A 126 -10.41 5.80 3.95
CA GLN A 126 -9.75 4.94 4.93
C GLN A 126 -8.31 4.62 4.49
N PRO A 127 -7.30 4.85 5.36
CA PRO A 127 -5.90 4.60 5.04
C PRO A 127 -5.65 3.11 4.78
N LEU A 128 -4.64 2.82 3.98
CA LEU A 128 -4.17 1.46 3.70
C LEU A 128 -3.12 1.01 4.73
N SER A 129 -2.92 -0.30 4.87
CA SER A 129 -1.74 -0.81 5.53
C SER A 129 -0.51 -0.60 4.64
N ARG A 130 0.69 -0.45 5.23
CA ARG A 130 1.97 -0.34 4.50
C ARG A 130 2.14 -1.45 3.45
N SER A 131 1.71 -2.67 3.77
CA SER A 131 1.78 -3.82 2.85
C SER A 131 0.85 -3.64 1.66
N ASP A 132 -0.39 -3.21 1.89
CA ASP A 132 -1.36 -2.96 0.82
C ASP A 132 -0.92 -1.80 -0.08
N SER A 133 -0.41 -0.71 0.49
CA SER A 133 0.08 0.44 -0.28
C SER A 133 1.22 0.04 -1.23
N ARG A 134 2.15 -0.81 -0.77
CA ARG A 134 3.24 -1.35 -1.61
C ARG A 134 2.72 -2.30 -2.69
N MET A 135 1.79 -3.18 -2.35
CA MET A 135 1.14 -4.10 -3.28
C MET A 135 0.40 -3.35 -4.40
N TRP A 136 -0.46 -2.39 -4.06
CA TRP A 136 -1.22 -1.61 -5.04
C TRP A 136 -0.36 -0.65 -5.87
N ALA A 137 0.68 -0.06 -5.28
CA ALA A 137 1.67 0.72 -6.03
C ALA A 137 2.42 -0.15 -7.05
N LEU A 138 2.88 -1.34 -6.66
CA LEU A 138 3.49 -2.32 -7.57
C LEU A 138 2.52 -2.76 -8.67
N PHE A 139 1.27 -3.07 -8.33
CA PHE A 139 0.27 -3.45 -9.33
C PHE A 139 -0.04 -2.32 -10.32
N SER A 140 -0.01 -1.05 -9.90
CA SER A 140 -0.19 0.07 -10.84
C SER A 140 0.87 0.09 -11.94
N GLN A 141 2.09 -0.31 -11.61
CA GLN A 141 3.23 -0.37 -12.51
C GLN A 141 3.20 -1.65 -13.37
N LEU A 142 2.90 -2.81 -12.78
CA LEU A 142 2.74 -4.07 -13.52
C LEU A 142 1.53 -4.08 -14.46
N ALA A 143 0.47 -3.34 -14.14
CA ALA A 143 -0.69 -3.24 -15.03
C ALA A 143 -0.35 -2.47 -16.33
N VAL A 144 0.64 -1.56 -16.29
CA VAL A 144 1.22 -0.97 -17.51
C VAL A 144 1.92 -2.03 -18.34
N VAL A 145 2.74 -2.87 -17.72
CA VAL A 145 3.47 -3.99 -18.37
C VAL A 145 2.49 -4.92 -19.08
N LEU A 146 1.47 -5.40 -18.36
CA LEU A 146 0.45 -6.30 -18.91
C LEU A 146 -0.34 -5.63 -20.04
N GLY A 147 -0.76 -4.38 -19.86
CA GLY A 147 -1.45 -3.61 -20.88
C GLY A 147 -0.62 -3.47 -22.16
N HIS A 148 0.69 -3.19 -22.04
CA HIS A 148 1.59 -3.11 -23.19
C HIS A 148 1.72 -4.45 -23.93
N VAL A 149 1.90 -5.57 -23.21
CA VAL A 149 2.03 -6.90 -23.81
C VAL A 149 0.75 -7.34 -24.54
N VAL A 150 -0.42 -7.15 -23.94
CA VAL A 150 -1.71 -7.62 -24.49
C VAL A 150 -2.18 -6.78 -25.69
N SER A 151 -1.75 -5.53 -25.81
CA SER A 151 -2.28 -4.57 -26.80
C SER A 151 -1.24 -3.90 -27.69
N TRP A 152 -0.02 -4.43 -27.73
CA TRP A 152 1.11 -3.85 -28.45
C TRP A 152 1.40 -2.38 -28.08
N GLY A 153 1.22 -2.07 -26.78
CA GLY A 153 1.46 -0.74 -26.20
C GLY A 153 0.26 0.21 -26.10
N PHE A 154 -0.91 -0.13 -26.64
CA PHE A 154 -2.02 0.84 -26.75
C PHE A 154 -2.90 0.99 -25.49
N LEU A 155 -3.12 -0.08 -24.72
CA LEU A 155 -3.97 -0.12 -23.51
C LEU A 155 -3.17 -0.03 -22.20
N GLY A 156 -1.88 0.30 -22.25
CA GLY A 156 -1.01 0.39 -21.07
C GLY A 156 -1.49 1.34 -19.97
N TRP A 157 -2.39 2.27 -20.28
CA TRP A 157 -2.92 3.27 -19.35
C TRP A 157 -4.16 2.81 -18.56
N VAL A 158 -4.87 1.78 -19.01
CA VAL A 158 -6.16 1.37 -18.42
C VAL A 158 -5.98 0.85 -16.98
N GLY A 159 -4.99 -0.01 -16.79
CA GLY A 159 -4.62 -0.57 -15.49
C GLY A 159 -4.30 0.47 -14.41
N PRO A 160 -3.30 1.36 -14.60
CA PRO A 160 -3.00 2.40 -13.63
C PRO A 160 -4.13 3.42 -13.48
N LEU A 161 -4.97 3.68 -14.49
CA LEU A 161 -6.14 4.55 -14.34
C LEU A 161 -7.15 3.99 -13.32
N ILE A 162 -7.47 2.69 -13.41
CA ILE A 162 -8.39 2.02 -12.47
C ILE A 162 -7.83 2.12 -11.04
N ILE A 163 -6.55 1.77 -10.85
CA ILE A 163 -5.90 1.80 -9.54
C ILE A 163 -5.80 3.24 -9.01
N PHE A 164 -5.48 4.21 -9.86
CA PHE A 164 -5.49 5.63 -9.48
C PHE A 164 -6.88 6.06 -8.99
N MET A 165 -7.96 5.74 -9.72
CA MET A 165 -9.31 6.10 -9.30
C MET A 165 -9.75 5.44 -8.00
N MET A 166 -9.35 4.19 -7.75
CA MET A 166 -9.67 3.46 -6.52
C MET A 166 -8.95 4.00 -5.26
N TYR A 167 -7.73 4.55 -5.42
CA TYR A 167 -6.84 4.84 -4.28
C TYR A 167 -6.40 6.29 -4.14
N LYS A 168 -6.70 7.17 -5.11
CA LYS A 168 -6.29 8.59 -5.11
C LYS A 168 -6.65 9.37 -3.83
N ASP A 169 -7.75 9.02 -3.15
CA ASP A 169 -8.21 9.74 -1.95
C ASP A 169 -7.87 8.99 -0.65
N ARG A 170 -7.25 7.81 -0.75
CA ARG A 170 -6.98 6.89 0.37
C ARG A 170 -5.51 6.82 0.76
N ASP A 171 -4.62 6.84 -0.22
CA ASP A 171 -3.19 6.62 0.00
C ASP A 171 -2.33 7.42 -0.99
N ARG A 172 -1.38 8.20 -0.44
CA ARG A 172 -0.53 9.12 -1.20
C ARG A 172 0.54 8.40 -2.03
N PHE A 173 0.98 7.22 -1.59
CA PHE A 173 2.01 6.40 -2.24
C PHE A 173 1.43 5.65 -3.44
N VAL A 174 0.29 4.97 -3.27
CA VAL A 174 -0.45 4.32 -4.36
C VAL A 174 -0.88 5.37 -5.39
N ARG A 175 -1.43 6.51 -4.94
CA ARG A 175 -1.78 7.63 -5.82
C ARG A 175 -0.59 8.08 -6.67
N PHE A 176 0.58 8.28 -6.04
CA PHE A 176 1.80 8.70 -6.72
C PHE A 176 2.23 7.68 -7.79
N HIS A 177 2.41 6.41 -7.42
CA HIS A 177 2.85 5.38 -8.37
C HIS A 177 1.85 5.14 -9.49
N ALA A 178 0.54 5.17 -9.20
CA ALA A 178 -0.51 5.02 -10.20
C ALA A 178 -0.61 6.24 -11.13
N ALA A 179 -0.47 7.47 -10.61
CA ALA A 179 -0.42 8.68 -11.42
C ALA A 179 0.82 8.68 -12.34
N GLU A 180 2.00 8.36 -11.81
CA GLU A 180 3.24 8.35 -12.59
C GLU A 180 3.20 7.27 -13.70
N ALA A 181 2.66 6.08 -13.40
CA ALA A 181 2.39 5.02 -14.37
C ALA A 181 1.37 5.43 -15.45
N LEU A 182 0.25 6.03 -15.05
CA LEU A 182 -0.81 6.52 -15.94
C LEU A 182 -0.29 7.61 -16.89
N ASN A 183 0.38 8.61 -16.32
CA ASN A 183 1.02 9.72 -17.05
C ASN A 183 2.02 9.19 -18.09
N GLY A 184 2.85 8.21 -17.72
CA GLY A 184 3.84 7.61 -18.62
C GLY A 184 3.19 6.82 -19.76
N ALA A 185 2.16 6.02 -19.45
CA ALA A 185 1.41 5.28 -20.45
C ALA A 185 0.65 6.21 -21.42
N ILE A 186 0.08 7.33 -20.96
CA ILE A 186 -0.53 8.35 -21.83
C ILE A 186 0.54 9.01 -22.71
N ALA A 187 1.70 9.37 -22.16
CA ALA A 187 2.81 9.93 -22.92
C ALA A 187 3.29 8.97 -24.03
N VAL A 188 3.37 7.67 -23.74
CA VAL A 188 3.64 6.63 -24.74
C VAL A 188 2.57 6.64 -25.82
N VAL A 189 1.28 6.53 -25.49
CA VAL A 189 0.21 6.46 -26.50
C VAL A 189 0.23 7.69 -27.42
N ILE A 190 0.49 8.89 -26.89
CA ILE A 190 0.69 10.10 -27.69
C ILE A 190 1.90 9.95 -28.64
N ALA A 191 3.04 9.46 -28.14
CA ALA A 191 4.22 9.19 -28.96
C ALA A 191 3.98 8.12 -30.04
N GLN A 192 3.25 7.04 -29.72
CA GLN A 192 2.84 6.01 -30.69
C GLN A 192 2.05 6.63 -31.85
N ILE A 193 1.05 7.46 -31.52
CA ILE A 193 0.16 8.08 -32.50
C ILE A 193 0.93 9.05 -33.40
N VAL A 194 1.75 9.93 -32.82
CA VAL A 194 2.57 10.89 -33.58
C VAL A 194 3.56 10.16 -34.50
N LEU A 195 4.29 9.18 -33.98
CA LEU A 195 5.27 8.41 -34.75
C LEU A 195 4.61 7.56 -35.84
N GLY A 196 3.46 6.94 -35.55
CA GLY A 196 2.66 6.19 -36.52
C GLY A 196 2.13 7.06 -37.67
N ILE A 197 1.65 8.28 -37.38
CA ILE A 197 1.23 9.25 -38.41
C ILE A 197 2.43 9.65 -39.29
N LEU A 198 3.56 10.02 -38.69
CA LEU A 198 4.77 10.43 -39.42
C LEU A 198 5.30 9.30 -40.32
N ILE A 199 5.40 8.07 -39.82
CA ILE A 199 5.85 6.91 -40.60
C ILE A 199 4.82 6.56 -41.69
N THR A 200 3.51 6.71 -41.45
CA THR A 200 2.49 6.47 -42.47
C THR A 200 2.60 7.47 -43.62
N ILE A 201 2.76 8.77 -43.31
CA ILE A 201 2.99 9.81 -44.33
C ILE A 201 4.27 9.50 -45.12
N PHE A 202 5.38 9.18 -44.43
CA PHE A 202 6.64 8.83 -45.07
C PHE A 202 6.52 7.57 -45.96
N GLY A 203 5.80 6.54 -45.49
CA GLY A 203 5.51 5.31 -46.23
C GLY A 203 4.73 5.58 -47.52
N VAL A 204 3.69 6.42 -47.47
CA VAL A 204 2.93 6.84 -48.66
C VAL A 204 3.80 7.63 -49.64
N VAL A 205 4.56 8.62 -49.17
CA VAL A 205 5.46 9.46 -50.01
C VAL A 205 6.55 8.63 -50.68
N THR A 206 7.04 7.57 -50.02
CA THR A 206 8.09 6.67 -50.54
C THR A 206 7.54 5.45 -51.29
N LEU A 207 6.29 5.50 -51.77
CA LEU A 207 5.64 4.41 -52.52
C LEU A 207 5.67 3.04 -51.80
N GLY A 208 5.61 3.07 -50.47
CA GLY A 208 5.54 1.90 -49.61
C GLY A 208 6.83 1.54 -48.88
N PHE A 209 8.02 1.94 -49.39
CA PHE A 209 9.30 1.57 -48.78
C PHE A 209 9.45 2.03 -47.32
N GLY A 210 8.91 3.20 -46.98
CA GLY A 210 8.93 3.76 -45.63
C GLY A 210 8.16 2.95 -44.57
N PHE A 211 7.24 2.06 -44.96
CA PHE A 211 6.55 1.18 -44.00
C PHE A 211 7.50 0.14 -43.37
N ALA A 212 8.69 -0.10 -43.92
CA ALA A 212 9.73 -0.89 -43.26
C ALA A 212 10.15 -0.31 -41.89
N LEU A 213 9.89 0.99 -41.65
CA LEU A 213 10.15 1.66 -40.37
C LEU A 213 9.02 1.49 -39.35
N TYR A 214 7.85 0.95 -39.73
CA TYR A 214 6.69 0.83 -38.84
C TYR A 214 6.96 0.07 -37.51
N PRO A 215 7.87 -0.93 -37.42
CA PRO A 215 8.26 -1.52 -36.15
C PRO A 215 8.87 -0.53 -35.14
N LEU A 216 9.43 0.61 -35.61
CA LEU A 216 9.96 1.67 -34.73
C LEU A 216 8.86 2.34 -33.90
N VAL A 217 7.58 2.24 -34.32
CA VAL A 217 6.44 2.63 -33.49
C VAL A 217 6.45 1.85 -32.17
N GLY A 218 7.04 0.66 -32.07
CA GLY A 218 7.15 -0.08 -30.80
C GLY A 218 8.14 0.50 -29.77
N LEU A 219 9.00 1.46 -30.13
CA LEU A 219 10.10 1.89 -29.25
C LEU A 219 9.66 2.65 -27.98
N PRO A 220 8.72 3.61 -28.00
CA PRO A 220 8.27 4.30 -26.77
C PRO A 220 7.68 3.33 -25.75
N ALA A 221 6.90 2.35 -26.22
CA ALA A 221 6.38 1.25 -25.42
C ALA A 221 7.48 0.43 -24.71
N LEU A 222 8.60 0.14 -25.40
CA LEU A 222 9.73 -0.58 -24.81
C LEU A 222 10.48 0.25 -23.76
N VAL A 223 10.64 1.56 -23.96
CA VAL A 223 11.24 2.45 -22.95
C VAL A 223 10.37 2.51 -21.69
N GLN A 224 9.06 2.64 -21.86
CA GLN A 224 8.11 2.65 -20.74
C GLN A 224 8.03 1.32 -20.01
N LEU A 225 8.22 0.18 -20.70
CA LEU A 225 8.32 -1.13 -20.06
C LEU A 225 9.46 -1.15 -19.02
N ILE A 226 10.64 -0.61 -19.37
CA ILE A 226 11.79 -0.51 -18.47
C ILE A 226 11.44 0.38 -17.26
N PHE A 227 10.83 1.55 -17.49
CA PHE A 227 10.42 2.44 -16.40
C PHE A 227 9.36 1.80 -15.49
N SER A 228 8.38 1.08 -16.03
CA SER A 228 7.38 0.38 -15.22
C SER A 228 7.98 -0.76 -14.39
N ILE A 229 8.99 -1.47 -14.90
CA ILE A 229 9.69 -2.50 -14.12
C ILE A 229 10.48 -1.86 -12.96
N ILE A 230 11.25 -0.79 -13.22
CA ILE A 230 11.98 -0.07 -12.17
C ILE A 230 11.00 0.52 -11.14
N GLY A 231 9.91 1.13 -11.61
CA GLY A 231 8.85 1.68 -10.78
C GLY A 231 8.15 0.61 -9.91
N ALA A 232 7.93 -0.59 -10.43
CA ALA A 232 7.37 -1.72 -9.65
C ALA A 232 8.34 -2.19 -8.55
N VAL A 233 9.63 -2.32 -8.86
CA VAL A 233 10.66 -2.69 -7.87
C VAL A 233 10.78 -1.64 -6.78
N LYS A 234 10.78 -0.36 -7.15
CA LYS A 234 10.83 0.77 -6.21
C LYS A 234 9.56 0.90 -5.36
N ALA A 235 8.39 0.69 -5.96
CA ALA A 235 7.12 0.61 -5.24
C ALA A 235 7.14 -0.49 -4.16
N ASN A 236 7.69 -1.67 -4.47
CA ASN A 236 7.83 -2.77 -3.51
C ASN A 236 8.81 -2.44 -2.36
N GLN A 237 9.84 -1.64 -2.64
CA GLN A 237 10.79 -1.12 -1.64
C GLN A 237 10.17 -0.04 -0.72
N GLY A 238 9.04 0.54 -1.09
CA GLY A 238 8.44 1.70 -0.41
C GLY A 238 9.02 3.06 -0.88
N GLU A 239 9.79 3.07 -1.96
CA GLU A 239 10.46 4.27 -2.48
C GLU A 239 9.62 5.00 -3.53
N TYR A 240 9.40 6.30 -3.33
CA TYR A 240 8.77 7.17 -4.32
C TYR A 240 9.72 7.40 -5.52
N TRP A 241 9.60 6.54 -6.53
CA TRP A 241 10.37 6.68 -7.77
C TRP A 241 9.57 7.43 -8.85
N ALA A 242 9.98 8.66 -9.12
CA ALA A 242 9.49 9.47 -10.23
C ALA A 242 10.20 9.06 -11.52
N TYR A 243 9.46 8.95 -12.63
CA TYR A 243 10.06 8.65 -13.93
C TYR A 243 10.95 9.82 -14.39
N PRO A 244 12.11 9.55 -15.03
CA PRO A 244 13.02 10.61 -15.49
C PRO A 244 12.36 11.58 -16.49
N VAL A 245 11.51 11.05 -17.38
CA VAL A 245 10.73 11.80 -18.37
C VAL A 245 9.27 11.38 -18.23
N ASN A 246 8.38 12.33 -17.92
CA ASN A 246 6.95 12.05 -17.77
C ASN A 246 6.07 13.30 -17.96
N LEU A 247 4.89 13.12 -18.54
CA LEU A 247 3.87 14.17 -18.68
C LEU A 247 2.94 14.13 -17.47
N ARG A 248 3.24 14.91 -16.42
CA ARG A 248 2.47 14.92 -15.16
C ARG A 248 1.11 15.65 -15.25
N LEU A 249 0.24 15.11 -16.10
CA LEU A 249 -1.14 15.53 -16.32
C LEU A 249 -1.96 15.32 -15.03
N VAL A 250 -1.84 14.14 -14.44
CA VAL A 250 -2.50 13.73 -13.19
C VAL A 250 -1.51 13.78 -12.03
N LYS A 251 -1.98 14.14 -10.83
CA LYS A 251 -1.24 14.16 -9.56
C LYS A 251 -2.15 13.65 -8.45
#